data_AF-A0A7G8VZB4-F1
#
_entry.id   AF-A0A7G8VZB4-F1
#
_cell.length_a   1.000
_cell.length_b   1.000
_cell.length_c   1.000
_cell.angle_alpha   90.00
_cell.angle_beta   90.00
_cell.angle_gamma   90.00
#
_symmetry.space_group_name_H-M   'P 1'
#
loop_
_entity.id
_entity.type
_entity.pdbx_description
1 polymer ?
#
loop_
_entity_poly.entity_id
_entity_poly.type
_entity_poly.pdbx_seq_one_letter_code
_entity_poly.pdbx_strand_id
1 'polypeptide(L)'
;MKLVTWNTQWCRGLDDVVDVARIVDGARAMADFDVLCLQEIAHGFDTLPGQPGNQPAQLQALLPGFRIFFGAAVDEFTADGKRQRFGNLIATRLPVLQVQHHALPWPADAGVHSMPRMCSVVTVRDAAIGPVRVMTTHLEYYSKVQRMAQARALRQLHIDACAQAAAPPLKDDSGSPFQSKTHTPHAILCGDFNLAASEPEYPVIQTPFQLDGDAAAHALHDAWPLVHGAALHAPTFRLFDRTYGPEPVACDFVFISEGLASRVRRIEVDSVTRASDHQPVVVELG
;
A
#
# COMPACT_ATOMS: atom_id res chain seq x y z
N MET A 1 15.10 7.46 -1.29
CA MET A 1 13.76 7.29 -0.72
C MET A 1 13.70 6.07 0.20
N LYS A 2 13.24 6.22 1.43
CA LYS A 2 12.93 5.12 2.36
C LYS A 2 11.41 5.03 2.59
N LEU A 3 10.84 3.85 2.40
CA LEU A 3 9.42 3.59 2.59
C LEU A 3 9.22 2.42 3.55
N VAL A 4 8.28 2.56 4.48
CA VAL A 4 7.79 1.46 5.32
C VAL A 4 6.34 1.17 4.96
N THR A 5 5.97 -0.10 4.81
CA THR A 5 4.59 -0.54 4.69
C THR A 5 4.23 -1.50 5.83
N TRP A 6 3.02 -1.39 6.36
CA TRP A 6 2.57 -2.22 7.49
C TRP A 6 1.05 -2.33 7.56
N ASN A 7 0.50 -3.55 7.53
CA ASN A 7 -0.84 -3.80 8.03
C ASN A 7 -0.79 -3.71 9.56
N THR A 8 -1.62 -2.84 10.14
CA THR A 8 -1.52 -2.50 11.57
C THR A 8 -2.57 -3.16 12.44
N GLN A 9 -3.52 -3.90 11.84
CA GLN A 9 -4.70 -4.43 12.55
C GLN A 9 -5.37 -3.35 13.39
N TRP A 10 -5.75 -2.22 12.76
CA TRP A 10 -6.23 -1.01 13.45
C TRP A 10 -5.36 -0.64 14.67
N CYS A 11 -4.03 -0.69 14.49
CA CYS A 11 -3.00 -0.44 15.49
C CYS A 11 -3.14 -1.28 16.78
N ARG A 12 -3.85 -2.42 16.72
CA ARG A 12 -3.96 -3.39 17.81
C ARG A 12 -2.77 -4.35 17.75
N GLY A 13 -2.13 -4.50 18.89
CA GLY A 13 -0.99 -5.42 19.04
C GLY A 13 -1.45 -6.78 19.50
N LEU A 14 -0.51 -7.72 19.54
CA LEU A 14 -0.73 -9.06 20.08
C LEU A 14 -0.92 -9.08 21.60
N ASP A 15 -0.76 -7.93 22.25
CA ASP A 15 -1.12 -7.68 23.65
C ASP A 15 -2.55 -7.15 23.82
N ASP A 16 -3.34 -7.16 22.75
CA ASP A 16 -4.72 -6.67 22.67
C ASP A 16 -4.90 -5.16 22.89
N VAL A 17 -3.81 -4.41 22.99
CA VAL A 17 -3.86 -2.95 23.17
C VAL A 17 -3.84 -2.25 21.82
N VAL A 18 -4.74 -1.29 21.63
CA VAL A 18 -4.67 -0.35 20.49
C VAL A 18 -3.76 0.81 20.86
N ASP A 19 -2.63 0.91 20.14
CA ASP A 19 -1.62 1.95 20.35
C ASP A 19 -1.03 2.41 19.01
N VAL A 20 -1.45 3.60 18.56
CA VAL A 20 -0.96 4.22 17.32
C VAL A 20 0.48 4.71 17.46
N ALA A 21 0.91 5.13 18.65
CA ALA A 21 2.28 5.59 18.88
C ALA A 21 3.27 4.44 18.71
N ARG A 22 2.92 3.24 19.23
CA ARG A 22 3.72 2.03 19.04
C ARG A 22 3.96 1.69 17.56
N ILE A 23 2.96 1.89 16.69
CA ILE A 23 3.12 1.67 15.24
C ILE A 23 4.11 2.68 14.65
N VAL A 24 3.99 3.96 15.01
CA VAL A 24 4.91 5.00 14.54
C VAL A 24 6.34 4.74 15.02
N ASP A 25 6.51 4.37 16.28
CA ASP A 25 7.81 4.06 16.87
C ASP A 25 8.43 2.81 16.24
N GLY A 26 7.65 1.76 16.00
CA GLY A 26 8.08 0.55 15.30
C GLY A 26 8.55 0.85 13.86
N ALA A 27 7.79 1.65 13.11
CA ALA A 27 8.20 2.07 11.77
C ALA A 27 9.48 2.90 11.78
N ARG A 28 9.64 3.81 12.76
CA ARG A 28 10.86 4.62 12.93
C ARG A 28 12.08 3.79 13.33
N ALA A 29 11.88 2.71 14.08
CA ALA A 29 12.95 1.80 14.46
C ALA A 29 13.55 1.06 13.24
N MET A 30 12.75 0.81 12.20
CA MET A 30 13.24 0.21 10.95
C MET A 30 14.02 1.20 10.08
N ALA A 31 13.53 2.44 10.00
CA ALA A 31 14.12 3.51 9.20
C ALA A 31 13.62 4.90 9.61
N ASP A 32 14.48 5.91 9.43
CA ASP A 32 14.03 7.29 9.23
C ASP A 32 13.33 7.40 7.87
N PHE A 33 12.06 6.98 7.82
CA PHE A 33 11.31 6.84 6.59
C PHE A 33 10.88 8.19 6.00
N ASP A 34 10.83 8.26 4.67
CA ASP A 34 10.26 9.38 3.92
C ASP A 34 8.76 9.20 3.67
N VAL A 35 8.33 7.95 3.64
CA VAL A 35 6.97 7.51 3.34
C VAL A 35 6.59 6.36 4.26
N LEU A 36 5.39 6.42 4.84
CA LEU A 36 4.78 5.34 5.61
C LEU A 36 3.42 4.99 5.01
N CYS A 37 3.24 3.73 4.65
CA CYS A 37 2.02 3.17 4.08
C CYS A 37 1.39 2.20 5.08
N LEU A 38 0.20 2.52 5.58
CA LEU A 38 -0.49 1.69 6.56
C LEU A 38 -1.78 1.11 5.97
N GLN A 39 -2.06 -0.15 6.31
CA GLN A 39 -3.34 -0.80 6.07
C GLN A 39 -4.10 -0.98 7.39
N GLU A 40 -5.41 -1.18 7.27
CA GLU A 40 -6.35 -1.36 8.38
C GLU A 40 -6.47 -0.18 9.34
N ILE A 41 -6.37 1.05 8.83
CA ILE A 41 -6.58 2.25 9.64
C ILE A 41 -8.07 2.52 9.80
N ALA A 42 -8.50 2.67 11.06
CA ALA A 42 -9.89 2.80 11.45
C ALA A 42 -10.26 4.20 11.97
N HIS A 43 -11.52 4.58 11.75
CA HIS A 43 -12.17 5.73 12.37
C HIS A 43 -13.65 5.43 12.66
N GLY A 44 -14.07 5.60 13.92
CA GLY A 44 -15.48 5.46 14.33
C GLY A 44 -15.97 4.02 14.51
N PHE A 45 -15.05 3.04 14.52
CA PHE A 45 -15.36 1.63 14.77
C PHE A 45 -15.31 1.31 16.27
N ASP A 46 -16.23 1.89 17.04
CA ASP A 46 -16.27 1.77 18.51
C ASP A 46 -16.50 0.33 19.01
N THR A 47 -16.99 -0.57 18.13
CA THR A 47 -17.23 -1.98 18.45
C THR A 47 -16.03 -2.89 18.22
N LEU A 48 -14.97 -2.41 17.55
CA LEU A 48 -13.76 -3.19 17.40
C LEU A 48 -13.03 -3.33 18.75
N PRO A 49 -12.37 -4.47 19.00
CA PRO A 49 -11.55 -4.66 20.19
C PRO A 49 -10.54 -3.51 20.38
N GLY A 50 -10.52 -2.94 21.58
CA GLY A 50 -9.66 -1.81 21.94
C GLY A 50 -10.16 -0.43 21.47
N GLN A 51 -11.31 -0.33 20.79
CA GLN A 51 -12.00 0.92 20.44
C GLN A 51 -11.07 1.96 19.75
N PRO A 52 -10.63 1.73 18.51
CA PRO A 52 -9.53 2.46 17.87
C PRO A 52 -9.73 3.98 17.68
N GLY A 53 -10.93 4.51 17.90
CA GLY A 53 -11.18 5.95 17.89
C GLY A 53 -10.95 6.59 16.52
N ASN A 54 -10.06 7.58 16.43
CA ASN A 54 -9.72 8.32 15.20
C ASN A 54 -8.22 8.23 14.89
N GLN A 55 -7.82 7.11 14.29
CA GLN A 55 -6.42 6.82 14.02
C GLN A 55 -5.77 7.77 13.01
N PRO A 56 -6.44 8.22 11.93
CA PRO A 56 -5.86 9.24 11.04
C PRO A 56 -5.46 10.53 11.77
N ALA A 57 -6.29 11.00 12.72
CA ALA A 57 -5.98 12.19 13.51
C ALA A 57 -4.81 11.95 14.49
N GLN A 58 -4.77 10.78 15.13
CA GLN A 58 -3.67 10.40 16.03
C GLN A 58 -2.34 10.29 15.26
N LEU A 59 -2.35 9.66 14.08
CA LEU A 59 -1.17 9.58 13.20
C LEU A 59 -0.68 10.97 12.76
N GLN A 60 -1.60 11.88 12.41
CA GLN A 60 -1.25 13.26 12.07
C GLN A 60 -0.56 14.00 13.23
N ALA A 61 -0.97 13.74 14.48
CA ALA A 61 -0.34 14.33 15.66
C ALA A 61 1.05 13.73 15.95
N LEU A 62 1.25 12.44 15.70
CA LEU A 62 2.49 11.70 15.98
C LEU A 62 3.57 11.88 14.90
N LEU A 63 3.20 12.36 13.72
CA LEU A 63 4.09 12.54 12.57
C LEU A 63 4.23 14.03 12.18
N PRO A 64 4.81 14.88 13.05
CA PRO A 64 5.06 16.27 12.69
C PRO A 64 5.97 16.36 11.47
N GLY A 65 5.64 17.26 10.54
CA GLY A 65 6.35 17.41 9.27
C GLY A 65 5.89 16.45 8.16
N PHE A 66 5.02 15.49 8.47
CA PHE A 66 4.38 14.62 7.47
C PHE A 66 2.99 15.13 7.12
N ARG A 67 2.61 14.94 5.86
CA ARG A 67 1.22 15.05 5.39
C ARG A 67 0.59 13.67 5.40
N ILE A 68 -0.65 13.57 5.89
CA ILE A 68 -1.42 12.33 5.97
C ILE A 68 -2.51 12.32 4.89
N PHE A 69 -2.64 11.19 4.19
CA PHE A 69 -3.66 10.95 3.19
C PHE A 69 -4.37 9.63 3.51
N PHE A 70 -5.62 9.73 3.97
CA PHE A 70 -6.43 8.57 4.36
C PHE A 70 -7.45 8.24 3.26
N GLY A 71 -7.30 7.06 2.67
CA GLY A 71 -8.24 6.48 1.73
C GLY A 71 -9.12 5.43 2.41
N ALA A 72 -10.37 5.78 2.68
CA ALA A 72 -11.34 4.91 3.32
C ALA A 72 -12.03 4.02 2.27
N ALA A 73 -11.71 2.72 2.25
CA ALA A 73 -12.35 1.74 1.38
C ALA A 73 -13.79 1.48 1.82
N VAL A 74 -13.98 1.38 3.13
CA VAL A 74 -15.29 1.45 3.79
C VAL A 74 -15.47 2.88 4.27
N ASP A 75 -16.57 3.52 3.86
CA ASP A 75 -16.95 4.88 4.29
C ASP A 75 -18.48 4.94 4.39
N GLU A 76 -18.98 4.57 5.56
CA GLU A 76 -20.39 4.26 5.78
C GLU A 76 -20.94 5.01 7.00
N PHE A 77 -22.26 4.94 7.16
CA PHE A 77 -22.97 5.52 8.30
C PHE A 77 -23.78 4.45 9.00
N THR A 78 -23.67 4.38 10.32
CA THR A 78 -24.51 3.53 11.17
C THR A 78 -25.95 4.04 11.20
N ALA A 79 -26.87 3.22 11.74
CA ALA A 79 -28.28 3.61 11.87
C ALA A 79 -28.49 4.87 12.74
N ASP A 80 -27.61 5.13 13.72
CA ASP A 80 -27.59 6.35 14.53
C ASP A 80 -26.80 7.51 13.90
N GLY A 81 -26.37 7.38 12.65
CA GLY A 81 -25.72 8.45 11.87
C GLY A 81 -24.23 8.66 12.17
N LYS A 82 -23.59 7.76 12.93
CA LYS A 82 -22.14 7.80 13.14
C LYS A 82 -21.41 7.31 11.89
N ARG A 83 -20.39 8.07 11.47
CA ARG A 83 -19.59 7.71 10.30
C ARG A 83 -18.50 6.72 10.67
N GLN A 84 -18.40 5.63 9.92
CA GLN A 84 -17.37 4.59 10.06
C GLN A 84 -16.49 4.58 8.82
N ARG A 85 -15.17 4.63 9.04
CA ARG A 85 -14.18 4.60 7.95
C ARG A 85 -13.07 3.62 8.21
N PHE A 86 -12.72 2.82 7.21
CA PHE A 86 -11.66 1.82 7.29
C PHE A 86 -10.91 1.75 5.97
N GLY A 87 -9.59 1.72 6.00
CA GLY A 87 -8.81 1.61 4.76
C GLY A 87 -7.33 1.87 4.93
N ASN A 88 -6.75 2.49 3.91
CA ASN A 88 -5.32 2.68 3.79
C ASN A 88 -4.92 4.12 4.11
N LEU A 89 -3.69 4.31 4.57
CA LEU A 89 -3.14 5.62 4.86
C LEU A 89 -1.72 5.74 4.31
N ILE A 90 -1.44 6.87 3.64
CA ILE A 90 -0.08 7.25 3.25
C ILE A 90 0.30 8.49 4.05
N ALA A 91 1.40 8.41 4.78
CA ALA A 91 2.07 9.56 5.39
C ALA A 91 3.37 9.84 4.64
N THR A 92 3.66 11.10 4.31
CA THR A 92 4.95 11.45 3.71
C THR A 92 5.43 12.84 4.07
N ARG A 93 6.75 12.99 4.22
CA ARG A 93 7.45 14.27 4.36
C ARG A 93 7.95 14.85 3.02
N LEU A 94 7.79 14.10 1.93
CA LEU A 94 8.20 14.54 0.59
C LEU A 94 7.19 15.53 0.00
N PRO A 95 7.61 16.41 -0.93
CA PRO A 95 6.69 17.24 -1.69
C PRO A 95 5.64 16.39 -2.43
N VAL A 96 4.36 16.63 -2.17
CA VAL A 96 3.23 15.92 -2.78
C VAL A 96 2.74 16.68 -4.01
N LEU A 97 2.61 15.96 -5.12
CA LEU A 97 2.18 16.48 -6.43
C LEU A 97 0.72 16.14 -6.74
N GLN A 98 0.25 14.96 -6.33
CA GLN A 98 -1.11 14.50 -6.60
C GLN A 98 -1.54 13.44 -5.59
N VAL A 99 -2.85 13.37 -5.33
CA VAL A 99 -3.48 12.32 -4.50
C VAL A 99 -4.66 11.76 -5.27
N GLN A 100 -4.79 10.43 -5.29
CA GLN A 100 -5.90 9.70 -5.90
C GLN A 100 -6.25 8.48 -5.05
N HIS A 101 -7.53 8.19 -4.89
CA HIS A 101 -8.01 6.96 -4.25
C HIS A 101 -8.87 6.20 -5.25
N HIS A 102 -8.43 5.00 -5.62
CA HIS A 102 -9.09 4.17 -6.61
C HIS A 102 -9.81 3.03 -5.91
N ALA A 103 -11.14 3.01 -5.96
CA ALA A 103 -11.90 1.82 -5.58
C ALA A 103 -11.46 0.65 -6.48
N LEU A 104 -11.18 -0.50 -5.87
CA LEU A 104 -10.82 -1.71 -6.61
C LEU A 104 -12.09 -2.52 -6.92
N PRO A 105 -12.09 -3.35 -7.98
CA PRO A 105 -13.23 -4.20 -8.31
C PRO A 105 -13.67 -5.06 -7.13
N TRP A 106 -14.99 -5.14 -6.94
CA TRP A 106 -15.63 -5.94 -5.91
C TRP A 106 -16.74 -6.81 -6.51
N PRO A 107 -16.38 -7.81 -7.36
CA PRO A 107 -17.37 -8.70 -7.95
C PRO A 107 -18.07 -9.54 -6.87
N ALA A 108 -19.35 -9.84 -7.09
CA ALA A 108 -20.12 -10.67 -6.18
C ALA A 108 -19.52 -12.09 -6.08
N ASP A 109 -19.40 -12.58 -4.85
CA ASP A 109 -19.04 -13.96 -4.53
C ASP A 109 -19.96 -14.45 -3.40
N ALA A 110 -20.92 -15.29 -3.75
CA ALA A 110 -22.06 -15.58 -2.88
C ALA A 110 -21.64 -16.38 -1.64
N GLY A 111 -22.06 -15.94 -0.45
CA GLY A 111 -21.80 -16.64 0.82
C GLY A 111 -20.42 -16.38 1.41
N VAL A 112 -19.64 -15.45 0.84
CA VAL A 112 -18.28 -15.12 1.29
C VAL A 112 -18.28 -13.77 2.03
N HIS A 113 -17.64 -13.70 3.20
CA HIS A 113 -17.38 -12.42 3.86
C HIS A 113 -16.54 -11.54 2.94
N SER A 114 -16.92 -10.28 2.76
CA SER A 114 -16.12 -9.35 1.95
C SER A 114 -16.42 -7.90 2.34
N MET A 115 -15.53 -7.01 1.94
CA MET A 115 -15.68 -5.56 2.09
C MET A 115 -15.05 -4.85 0.88
N PRO A 116 -15.48 -3.62 0.56
CA PRO A 116 -14.85 -2.86 -0.52
C PRO A 116 -13.37 -2.65 -0.25
N ARG A 117 -12.55 -2.73 -1.30
CA ARG A 117 -11.09 -2.50 -1.26
C ARG A 117 -10.72 -1.30 -2.11
N MET A 118 -9.57 -0.69 -1.84
CA MET A 118 -9.05 0.42 -2.64
C MET A 118 -7.53 0.39 -2.77
N CYS A 119 -7.02 1.10 -3.79
CA CYS A 119 -5.64 1.50 -3.92
C CYS A 119 -5.52 3.02 -3.72
N SER A 120 -4.78 3.43 -2.69
CA SER A 120 -4.47 4.84 -2.44
C SER A 120 -3.15 5.21 -3.10
N VAL A 121 -3.13 6.30 -3.85
CA VAL A 121 -1.98 6.74 -4.64
C VAL A 121 -1.62 8.17 -4.27
N VAL A 122 -0.38 8.38 -3.83
CA VAL A 122 0.20 9.71 -3.61
C VAL A 122 1.43 9.84 -4.51
N THR A 123 1.36 10.76 -5.48
CA THR A 123 2.51 11.10 -6.31
C THR A 123 3.38 12.09 -5.55
N VAL A 124 4.59 11.67 -5.19
CA VAL A 124 5.59 12.49 -4.48
C VAL A 124 6.73 12.88 -5.41
N ARG A 125 7.51 13.89 -5.02
CA ARG A 125 8.77 14.25 -5.67
C ARG A 125 9.94 13.91 -4.75
N ASP A 126 10.72 12.91 -5.14
CA ASP A 126 12.01 12.62 -4.53
C ASP A 126 13.11 13.43 -5.23
N ALA A 127 14.12 13.88 -4.48
CA ALA A 127 15.17 14.76 -5.00
C ALA A 127 16.12 14.05 -5.98
N ALA A 128 16.35 12.74 -5.81
CA ALA A 128 17.27 11.95 -6.61
C ALA A 128 16.55 11.17 -7.73
N ILE A 129 15.32 10.73 -7.46
CA ILE A 129 14.53 9.89 -8.39
C ILE A 129 13.59 10.74 -9.25
N GLY A 130 13.14 11.89 -8.74
CA GLY A 130 12.09 12.69 -9.35
C GLY A 130 10.69 12.25 -8.93
N PRO A 131 9.66 12.42 -9.78
CA PRO A 131 8.29 12.05 -9.44
C PRO A 131 8.10 10.53 -9.33
N VAL A 132 7.49 10.07 -8.23
CA VAL A 132 7.19 8.65 -7.96
C VAL A 132 5.76 8.52 -7.46
N ARG A 133 5.00 7.57 -7.99
CA ARG A 133 3.70 7.17 -7.45
C ARG A 133 3.90 6.19 -6.30
N VAL A 134 3.57 6.60 -5.09
CA VAL A 134 3.45 5.70 -3.94
C VAL A 134 2.02 5.16 -3.94
N MET A 135 1.88 3.85 -4.14
CA MET A 135 0.61 3.14 -4.19
C MET A 135 0.53 2.20 -3.00
N THR A 136 -0.54 2.29 -2.20
CA THR A 136 -0.80 1.36 -1.10
C THR A 136 -2.18 0.73 -1.20
N THR A 137 -2.25 -0.57 -0.91
CA THR A 137 -3.46 -1.37 -1.03
C THR A 137 -3.61 -2.37 0.12
N HIS A 138 -4.84 -2.85 0.30
CA HIS A 138 -5.16 -4.02 1.11
C HIS A 138 -6.16 -4.86 0.32
N LEU A 139 -5.70 -6.00 -0.24
CA LEU A 139 -6.52 -6.85 -1.09
C LEU A 139 -7.48 -7.75 -0.31
N GLU A 140 -8.43 -8.35 -1.02
CA GLU A 140 -9.43 -9.22 -0.42
C GLU A 140 -8.84 -10.53 0.13
N TYR A 141 -9.27 -10.90 1.34
CA TYR A 141 -8.79 -12.07 2.05
C TYR A 141 -9.55 -13.34 1.67
N TYR A 142 -10.89 -13.31 1.72
CA TYR A 142 -11.71 -14.53 1.64
C TYR A 142 -11.99 -14.98 0.19
N SER A 143 -12.22 -14.03 -0.72
CA SER A 143 -12.60 -14.34 -2.10
C SER A 143 -11.42 -14.24 -3.07
N LYS A 144 -10.99 -15.39 -3.61
CA LYS A 144 -10.00 -15.45 -4.70
C LYS A 144 -10.48 -14.72 -5.96
N VAL A 145 -11.80 -14.77 -6.24
CA VAL A 145 -12.40 -14.12 -7.42
C VAL A 145 -12.25 -12.61 -7.31
N GLN A 146 -12.59 -12.04 -6.15
CA GLN A 146 -12.41 -10.61 -5.88
C GLN A 146 -10.94 -10.23 -5.89
N ARG A 147 -10.08 -10.96 -5.18
CA ARG A 147 -8.64 -10.67 -5.12
C ARG A 147 -7.97 -10.69 -6.49
N MET A 148 -8.30 -11.65 -7.35
CA MET A 148 -7.80 -11.68 -8.73
C MET A 148 -8.26 -10.47 -9.56
N ALA A 149 -9.52 -10.05 -9.43
CA ALA A 149 -10.02 -8.85 -10.11
C ALA A 149 -9.27 -7.59 -9.63
N GLN A 150 -8.95 -7.52 -8.34
CA GLN A 150 -8.20 -6.43 -7.74
C GLN A 150 -6.72 -6.42 -8.19
N ALA A 151 -6.06 -7.58 -8.25
CA ALA A 151 -4.69 -7.73 -8.77
C ALA A 151 -4.57 -7.23 -10.22
N ARG A 152 -5.54 -7.58 -11.08
CA ARG A 152 -5.63 -7.07 -12.46
C ARG A 152 -5.82 -5.55 -12.50
N ALA A 153 -6.68 -5.01 -11.64
CA ALA A 153 -6.91 -3.57 -11.57
C ALA A 153 -5.66 -2.80 -11.12
N LEU A 154 -4.89 -3.31 -10.15
CA LEU A 154 -3.63 -2.71 -9.73
C LEU A 154 -2.63 -2.64 -10.90
N ARG A 155 -2.50 -3.72 -11.66
CA ARG A 155 -1.68 -3.72 -12.89
C ARG A 155 -2.20 -2.71 -13.90
N GLN A 156 -3.51 -2.64 -14.13
CA GLN A 156 -4.09 -1.68 -15.06
C GLN A 156 -3.83 -0.22 -14.65
N LEU A 157 -3.92 0.10 -13.36
CA LEU A 157 -3.55 1.44 -12.85
C LEU A 157 -2.08 1.79 -13.14
N HIS A 158 -1.19 0.80 -13.16
CA HIS A 158 0.20 1.03 -13.54
C HIS A 158 0.33 1.27 -15.05
N ILE A 159 -0.32 0.45 -15.88
CA ILE A 159 -0.35 0.59 -17.35
C ILE A 159 -0.85 1.97 -17.76
N ASP A 160 -2.02 2.37 -17.24
CA ASP A 160 -2.66 3.64 -17.62
C ASP A 160 -1.77 4.84 -17.29
N ALA A 161 -1.09 4.80 -16.15
CA ALA A 161 -0.20 5.87 -15.75
C ALA A 161 1.12 5.90 -16.54
N CYS A 162 1.66 4.74 -16.93
CA CYS A 162 2.79 4.69 -17.86
C CYS A 162 2.38 5.23 -19.24
N ALA A 163 1.19 4.88 -19.74
CA ALA A 163 0.65 5.42 -20.99
C ALA A 163 0.48 6.95 -20.93
N GLN A 164 -0.06 7.49 -19.83
CA GLN A 164 -0.17 8.93 -19.60
C GLN A 164 1.20 9.62 -19.49
N ALA A 165 2.23 8.94 -18.98
CA ALA A 165 3.58 9.50 -18.94
C ALA A 165 4.25 9.52 -20.32
N ALA A 166 3.99 8.50 -21.15
CA ALA A 166 4.52 8.40 -22.50
C ALA A 166 3.81 9.36 -23.49
N ALA A 167 2.50 9.54 -23.31
CA ALA A 167 1.66 10.41 -24.14
C ALA A 167 0.84 11.36 -23.26
N PRO A 168 1.46 12.39 -22.67
CA PRO A 168 0.78 13.29 -21.74
C PRO A 168 -0.32 14.11 -22.43
N PRO A 169 -1.35 14.55 -21.67
CA PRO A 169 -2.38 15.44 -22.18
C PRO A 169 -1.79 16.77 -22.72
N LEU A 170 -2.62 17.52 -23.46
CA LEU A 170 -2.25 18.84 -23.96
C LEU A 170 -1.74 19.73 -22.81
N LYS A 171 -0.64 20.44 -23.06
CA LYS A 171 -0.06 21.35 -22.07
C LYS A 171 -1.04 22.49 -21.77
N ASP A 172 -1.29 22.72 -20.49
CA ASP A 172 -2.14 23.80 -19.99
C ASP A 172 -1.53 24.37 -18.69
N ASP A 173 -1.14 25.64 -18.74
CA ASP A 173 -0.55 26.37 -17.61
C ASP A 173 -1.55 27.38 -17.00
N SER A 174 -2.85 27.23 -17.28
CA SER A 174 -3.92 28.17 -16.88
C SER A 174 -4.21 28.24 -15.38
N GLY A 175 -3.72 27.27 -14.58
CA GLY A 175 -4.12 27.13 -13.18
C GLY A 175 -5.52 26.52 -12.97
N SER A 176 -6.21 26.15 -14.05
CA SER A 176 -7.53 25.52 -13.99
C SER A 176 -7.45 24.03 -13.61
N PRO A 177 -8.58 23.33 -13.38
CA PRO A 177 -8.56 21.88 -13.23
C PRO A 177 -7.93 21.11 -14.40
N PHE A 178 -7.92 21.69 -15.61
CA PHE A 178 -7.27 21.14 -16.81
C PHE A 178 -5.76 21.33 -16.85
N GLN A 179 -5.20 22.10 -15.92
CA GLN A 179 -3.75 22.36 -15.88
C GLN A 179 -2.95 21.06 -15.89
N SER A 180 -1.80 21.14 -16.55
CA SER A 180 -0.86 20.04 -16.68
C SER A 180 -0.50 19.44 -15.32
N LYS A 181 -0.51 18.11 -15.28
CA LYS A 181 -0.19 17.32 -14.09
C LYS A 181 1.14 16.63 -14.31
N THR A 182 1.82 16.31 -13.21
CA THR A 182 3.04 15.49 -13.31
C THR A 182 2.63 14.05 -13.56
N HIS A 183 3.05 13.49 -14.69
CA HIS A 183 2.91 12.07 -15.03
C HIS A 183 4.27 11.38 -14.89
N THR A 184 4.28 10.13 -14.42
CA THR A 184 5.51 9.36 -14.21
C THR A 184 5.28 7.86 -14.35
N PRO A 185 6.18 7.12 -15.03
CA PRO A 185 6.14 5.67 -15.04
C PRO A 185 6.63 5.09 -13.70
N HIS A 186 7.37 5.86 -12.90
CA HIS A 186 7.95 5.40 -11.64
C HIS A 186 6.86 5.17 -10.58
N ALA A 187 6.81 3.95 -10.05
CA ALA A 187 5.84 3.55 -9.04
C ALA A 187 6.43 2.58 -8.01
N ILE A 188 5.94 2.70 -6.78
CA ILE A 188 6.10 1.72 -5.70
C ILE A 188 4.69 1.30 -5.30
N LEU A 189 4.37 0.01 -5.44
CA LEU A 189 3.09 -0.57 -5.03
C LEU A 189 3.31 -1.50 -3.84
N CYS A 190 2.71 -1.19 -2.70
CA CYS A 190 2.96 -1.91 -1.45
C CYS A 190 1.70 -2.13 -0.61
N GLY A 191 1.81 -3.00 0.39
CA GLY A 191 0.75 -3.26 1.37
C GLY A 191 0.47 -4.74 1.51
N ASP A 192 -0.68 -5.04 2.09
CA ASP A 192 -1.15 -6.41 2.32
C ASP A 192 -1.94 -6.91 1.11
N PHE A 193 -1.41 -7.94 0.45
CA PHE A 193 -2.04 -8.53 -0.73
C PHE A 193 -2.89 -9.74 -0.40
N ASN A 194 -2.93 -10.20 0.86
CA ASN A 194 -3.67 -11.39 1.29
C ASN A 194 -3.46 -12.63 0.40
N LEU A 195 -2.24 -12.77 -0.13
CA LEU A 195 -1.84 -13.85 -1.01
C LEU A 195 -0.38 -14.23 -0.74
N ALA A 196 -0.01 -15.47 -1.01
CA ALA A 196 1.39 -15.91 -1.02
C ALA A 196 2.00 -15.70 -2.42
N ALA A 197 3.34 -15.65 -2.52
CA ALA A 197 4.03 -15.55 -3.81
C ALA A 197 3.76 -16.73 -4.77
N SER A 198 3.22 -17.84 -4.25
CA SER A 198 2.79 -19.01 -5.03
C SER A 198 1.36 -18.91 -5.58
N GLU A 199 0.58 -17.93 -5.17
CA GLU A 199 -0.81 -17.74 -5.61
C GLU A 199 -0.87 -17.10 -7.02
N PRO A 200 -1.88 -17.44 -7.85
CA PRO A 200 -1.94 -17.02 -9.25
C PRO A 200 -2.10 -15.50 -9.46
N GLU A 201 -2.57 -14.77 -8.46
CA GLU A 201 -2.69 -13.31 -8.47
C GLU A 201 -1.30 -12.61 -8.43
N TYR A 202 -0.31 -13.22 -7.76
CA TYR A 202 1.04 -12.66 -7.62
C TYR A 202 1.76 -12.41 -8.96
N PRO A 203 1.84 -13.38 -9.91
CA PRO A 203 2.45 -13.12 -11.22
C PRO A 203 1.58 -12.23 -12.11
N VAL A 204 0.26 -12.14 -11.87
CA VAL A 204 -0.63 -11.25 -12.64
C VAL A 204 -0.24 -9.80 -12.44
N ILE A 205 0.09 -9.38 -11.22
CA ILE A 205 0.55 -8.00 -10.93
C ILE A 205 1.83 -7.67 -11.71
N GLN A 206 2.71 -8.66 -11.88
CA GLN A 206 4.06 -8.48 -12.44
C GLN A 206 4.15 -8.72 -13.95
N THR A 207 3.06 -9.17 -14.57
CA THR A 207 3.04 -9.51 -16.01
C THR A 207 3.52 -8.32 -16.84
N PRO A 208 4.61 -8.46 -17.63
CA PRO A 208 5.12 -7.37 -18.45
C PRO A 208 4.07 -6.86 -19.45
N PHE A 209 4.23 -5.63 -19.89
CA PHE A 209 3.45 -5.02 -20.96
C PHE A 209 4.34 -4.08 -21.79
N GLN A 210 3.86 -3.77 -22.99
CA GLN A 210 4.45 -2.75 -23.86
C GLN A 210 3.38 -1.69 -24.13
N LEU A 211 3.82 -0.45 -24.28
CA LEU A 211 2.95 0.65 -24.70
C LEU A 211 3.06 0.82 -26.21
N ASP A 212 1.96 1.25 -26.84
CA ASP A 212 1.99 1.53 -28.27
C ASP A 212 3.02 2.63 -28.59
N GLY A 213 3.92 2.33 -29.51
CA GLY A 213 5.00 3.25 -29.90
C GLY A 213 6.18 3.31 -28.92
N ASP A 214 6.20 2.49 -27.87
CA ASP A 214 7.35 2.33 -26.97
C ASP A 214 7.97 0.94 -27.14
N ALA A 215 9.27 0.91 -27.44
CA ALA A 215 10.02 -0.35 -27.57
C ALA A 215 10.36 -0.97 -26.21
N ALA A 216 10.34 -0.17 -25.13
CA ALA A 216 10.64 -0.66 -23.78
C ALA A 216 9.48 -1.50 -23.22
N ALA A 217 9.82 -2.63 -22.61
CA ALA A 217 8.89 -3.36 -21.77
C ALA A 217 8.78 -2.66 -20.41
N HIS A 218 7.56 -2.65 -19.86
CA HIS A 218 7.26 -2.14 -18.53
C HIS A 218 6.73 -3.30 -17.68
N ALA A 219 7.07 -3.29 -16.40
CA ALA A 219 6.57 -4.24 -15.43
C ALA A 219 6.62 -3.65 -14.03
N LEU A 220 5.90 -4.30 -13.12
CA LEU A 220 6.11 -4.19 -11.69
C LEU A 220 6.90 -5.42 -11.25
N HIS A 221 8.01 -5.23 -10.54
CA HIS A 221 8.87 -6.30 -10.03
C HIS A 221 8.74 -6.37 -8.53
N ASP A 222 8.59 -7.56 -7.95
CA ASP A 222 8.77 -7.71 -6.51
C ASP A 222 10.19 -7.26 -6.12
N ALA A 223 10.31 -6.38 -5.12
CA ALA A 223 11.58 -5.90 -4.61
C ALA A 223 12.41 -6.97 -3.90
N TRP A 224 11.77 -8.01 -3.33
CA TRP A 224 12.48 -9.02 -2.54
C TRP A 224 13.53 -9.79 -3.35
N PRO A 225 13.18 -10.39 -4.51
CA PRO A 225 14.18 -11.06 -5.36
C PRO A 225 15.26 -10.13 -5.92
N LEU A 226 14.98 -8.82 -6.06
CA LEU A 226 15.97 -7.85 -6.55
C LEU A 226 17.16 -7.69 -5.58
N VAL A 227 16.94 -7.93 -4.29
CA VAL A 227 17.97 -7.82 -3.24
C VAL A 227 18.47 -9.20 -2.81
N HIS A 228 17.56 -10.16 -2.63
CA HIS A 228 17.86 -11.47 -2.01
C HIS A 228 17.94 -12.63 -3.00
N GLY A 229 17.77 -12.37 -4.30
CA GLY A 229 17.82 -13.38 -5.35
C GLY A 229 16.74 -14.44 -5.15
N ALA A 230 17.15 -15.72 -5.10
CA ALA A 230 16.23 -16.86 -4.98
C ALA A 230 15.82 -17.18 -3.53
N ALA A 231 16.24 -16.38 -2.53
CA ALA A 231 15.85 -16.61 -1.15
C ALA A 231 14.33 -16.44 -0.97
N LEU A 232 13.73 -17.34 -0.18
CA LEU A 232 12.31 -17.24 0.17
C LEU A 232 12.01 -15.92 0.87
N HIS A 233 10.82 -15.36 0.63
CA HIS A 233 10.32 -14.22 1.37
C HIS A 233 10.31 -14.49 2.88
N ALA A 234 10.81 -13.52 3.66
CA ALA A 234 10.54 -13.53 5.09
C ALA A 234 9.02 -13.44 5.30
N PRO A 235 8.44 -14.25 6.20
CA PRO A 235 7.01 -14.21 6.45
C PRO A 235 6.64 -12.88 7.11
N THR A 236 5.44 -12.39 6.79
CA THR A 236 4.91 -11.13 7.31
C THR A 236 3.59 -11.30 8.06
N PHE A 237 3.00 -12.49 8.04
CA PHE A 237 1.75 -12.80 8.71
C PHE A 237 1.79 -14.20 9.33
N ARG A 238 1.05 -14.38 10.42
CA ARG A 238 0.98 -15.61 11.21
C ARG A 238 2.33 -16.06 11.77
N LEU A 239 3.23 -15.13 12.13
CA LEU A 239 4.47 -15.50 12.83
C LEU A 239 4.18 -15.88 14.28
N PHE A 240 3.35 -15.07 14.95
CA PHE A 240 3.05 -15.20 16.37
C PHE A 240 1.58 -15.54 16.63
N ASP A 241 0.64 -14.91 15.91
CA ASP A 241 -0.77 -15.26 15.98
C ASP A 241 -1.12 -16.37 14.97
N ARG A 242 -1.60 -17.50 15.48
CA ARG A 242 -1.97 -18.68 14.67
C ARG A 242 -3.48 -18.82 14.46
N THR A 243 -4.27 -17.85 14.93
CA THR A 243 -5.74 -17.84 14.77
C THR A 243 -6.17 -18.01 13.31
N TYR A 244 -5.39 -17.44 12.38
CA TYR A 244 -5.68 -17.42 10.94
C TYR A 244 -4.97 -18.53 10.15
N GLY A 245 -4.32 -19.46 10.83
CA GLY A 245 -3.71 -20.64 10.22
C GLY A 245 -2.36 -21.04 10.85
N PRO A 246 -1.93 -22.28 10.62
CA PRO A 246 -0.79 -22.86 11.32
C PRO A 246 0.56 -22.35 10.83
N GLU A 247 0.70 -21.96 9.55
CA GLU A 247 2.00 -21.68 8.93
C GLU A 247 2.23 -20.18 8.69
N PRO A 248 3.43 -19.63 8.99
CA PRO A 248 3.79 -18.27 8.61
C PRO A 248 3.74 -18.09 7.10
N VAL A 249 3.37 -16.91 6.63
CA VAL A 249 3.32 -16.59 5.20
C VAL A 249 3.78 -15.17 4.94
N ALA A 250 4.39 -14.93 3.79
CA ALA A 250 4.59 -13.59 3.27
C ALA A 250 3.35 -13.21 2.45
N CYS A 251 2.68 -12.13 2.85
CA CYS A 251 1.57 -11.53 2.10
C CYS A 251 1.67 -10.01 1.97
N ASP A 252 2.63 -9.39 2.65
CA ASP A 252 2.95 -7.98 2.53
C ASP A 252 4.12 -7.81 1.55
N PHE A 253 3.86 -7.24 0.38
CA PHE A 253 4.85 -7.12 -0.69
C PHE A 253 5.14 -5.66 -1.02
N VAL A 254 6.28 -5.44 -1.69
CA VAL A 254 6.65 -4.18 -2.31
C VAL A 254 7.01 -4.46 -3.77
N PHE A 255 6.18 -4.01 -4.69
CA PHE A 255 6.43 -4.06 -6.12
C PHE A 255 6.97 -2.72 -6.62
N ILE A 256 7.96 -2.77 -7.51
CA ILE A 256 8.74 -1.62 -8.00
C ILE A 256 8.64 -1.59 -9.52
N SER A 257 8.30 -0.44 -10.08
CA SER A 257 8.27 -0.26 -11.54
C SER A 257 9.63 -0.52 -12.18
N GLU A 258 9.65 -1.02 -13.42
CA GLU A 258 10.85 -1.29 -14.24
C GLU A 258 11.98 -0.26 -14.06
N GLY A 259 11.69 1.03 -14.28
CA GLY A 259 12.69 2.11 -14.20
C GLY A 259 13.27 2.38 -12.81
N LEU A 260 12.71 1.77 -11.76
CA LEU A 260 13.19 1.86 -10.38
C LEU A 260 13.83 0.57 -9.88
N ALA A 261 13.74 -0.55 -10.60
CA ALA A 261 14.20 -1.86 -10.12
C ALA A 261 15.70 -1.86 -9.77
N SER A 262 16.53 -1.22 -10.59
CA SER A 262 17.98 -1.09 -10.36
C SER A 262 18.36 -0.14 -9.22
N ARG A 263 17.40 0.61 -8.68
CA ARG A 263 17.59 1.53 -7.56
C ARG A 263 17.27 0.90 -6.21
N VAL A 264 16.71 -0.30 -6.17
CA VAL A 264 16.41 -0.98 -4.90
C VAL A 264 17.72 -1.37 -4.23
N ARG A 265 17.96 -0.81 -3.03
CA ARG A 265 19.17 -1.05 -2.23
C ARG A 265 18.93 -1.97 -1.05
N ARG A 266 17.71 -1.94 -0.52
CA ARG A 266 17.34 -2.66 0.71
C ARG A 266 15.88 -3.04 0.65
N ILE A 267 15.58 -4.25 1.08
CA ILE A 267 14.25 -4.69 1.49
C ILE A 267 14.38 -5.65 2.66
N GLU A 268 13.69 -5.35 3.75
CA GLU A 268 13.78 -6.11 5.00
C GLU A 268 12.42 -6.17 5.71
N VAL A 269 12.22 -7.23 6.47
CA VAL A 269 11.04 -7.46 7.31
C VAL A 269 11.49 -7.45 8.78
N ASP A 270 10.79 -6.71 9.64
CA ASP A 270 10.96 -6.85 11.08
C ASP A 270 10.18 -8.08 11.56
N SER A 271 10.87 -9.22 11.66
CA SER A 271 10.29 -10.50 12.08
C SER A 271 10.18 -10.67 13.61
N VAL A 272 10.56 -9.66 14.40
CA VAL A 272 10.56 -9.74 15.87
C VAL A 272 9.45 -8.92 16.52
N THR A 273 8.98 -7.84 15.87
CA THR A 273 7.90 -7.01 16.43
C THR A 273 6.60 -7.78 16.64
N ARG A 274 5.87 -7.40 17.69
CA ARG A 274 4.53 -7.90 18.05
C ARG A 274 3.49 -6.78 18.14
N ALA A 275 3.83 -5.62 17.61
CA ALA A 275 3.00 -4.43 17.65
C ALA A 275 1.75 -4.51 16.76
N SER A 276 1.71 -5.51 15.87
CA SER A 276 0.57 -5.97 15.08
C SER A 276 0.74 -7.48 14.84
N ASP A 277 -0.32 -8.15 14.40
CA ASP A 277 -0.31 -9.52 13.88
C ASP A 277 0.41 -9.65 12.52
N HIS A 278 0.70 -8.53 11.86
CA HIS A 278 1.59 -8.45 10.71
C HIS A 278 2.95 -7.83 11.05
N GLN A 279 3.93 -8.11 10.20
CA GLN A 279 5.30 -7.61 10.31
C GLN A 279 5.52 -6.49 9.27
N PRO A 280 6.11 -5.35 9.66
CA PRO A 280 6.37 -4.26 8.73
C PRO A 280 7.49 -4.61 7.76
N VAL A 281 7.39 -4.05 6.56
CA VAL A 281 8.40 -4.18 5.49
C VAL A 281 8.99 -2.81 5.20
N VAL A 282 10.31 -2.70 5.20
CA VAL A 282 11.03 -1.50 4.75
C VAL A 282 11.64 -1.73 3.38
N VAL A 283 11.59 -0.71 2.51
CA VAL A 283 12.31 -0.65 1.24
C VAL A 283 13.10 0.65 1.14
N GLU A 284 14.31 0.58 0.58
CA GLU A 284 15.16 1.74 0.30
C GLU A 284 15.55 1.80 -1.17
N LEU A 285 15.35 2.96 -1.78
CA LEU A 285 15.78 3.28 -3.14
C LEU A 285 16.89 4.34 -3.14
N GLY A 286 17.95 4.10 -3.91
CA GLY A 286 19.14 4.96 -4.04
C GLY A 286 19.86 4.82 -5.38
#